data_AF-A0A1I4BK66-F1
#
_entry.id   AF-A0A1I4BK66-F1
#
_cell.length_a   1.000
_cell.length_b   1.000
_cell.length_c   1.000
_cell.angle_alpha   90.00
_cell.angle_beta   90.00
_cell.angle_gamma   90.00
#
_symmetry.space_group_name_H-M   'P 1'
#
loop_
_entity.id
_entity.type
_entity.pdbx_description
1 polymer ?
#
loop_
_entity_poly.entity_id
_entity_poly.type
_entity_poly.pdbx_seq_one_letter_code
_entity_poly.pdbx_strand_id
1 'polypeptide(L)' 'MDLSAAVWRKSSFSGDNGGQCVEVASNLPGAVAVRDSKDPDGPALLFTPAEWRTFVGGVKSGAFDRLA' A
#
# COMPACT_ATOMS: atom_id res chain seq x y z
N MET A 1 -7.78 12.27 -6.35
CA MET A 1 -8.74 11.47 -5.55
C MET A 1 -8.75 12.08 -4.16
N ASP A 2 -9.92 12.32 -3.56
CA ASP A 2 -9.99 12.69 -2.14
C ASP A 2 -9.75 11.44 -1.27
N LEU A 3 -8.80 11.53 -0.34
CA LEU A 3 -8.41 10.43 0.57
C LEU A 3 -8.79 10.71 2.03
N SER A 4 -9.56 11.76 2.29
CA SER A 4 -10.00 12.14 3.64
C SER A 4 -10.78 11.01 4.36
N ALA A 5 -11.48 10.16 3.61
CA ALA A 5 -12.23 9.01 4.12
C ALA A 5 -11.43 7.68 4.12
N ALA A 6 -10.13 7.71 3.81
CA ALA A 6 -9.30 6.50 3.78
C ALA A 6 -9.08 5.95 5.19
N VAL A 7 -9.38 4.66 5.37
CA VAL A 7 -9.07 3.94 6.61
C VAL A 7 -7.73 3.23 6.41
N TRP A 8 -6.67 3.87 6.88
CA TRP A 8 -5.30 3.39 6.72
C TRP A 8 -4.99 2.23 7.67
N ARG A 9 -4.48 1.13 7.11
CA ARG A 9 -3.95 0.00 7.86
C ARG A 9 -2.44 -0.08 7.66
N LYS A 10 -1.71 0.03 8.76
CA LYS A 10 -0.25 -0.17 8.81
C LYS A 10 0.08 -1.67 8.77
N SER A 11 1.18 -2.03 8.11
CA SER A 11 1.70 -3.40 8.10
C SER A 11 2.10 -3.87 9.50
N SER A 12 1.87 -5.14 9.85
CA SER A 12 2.37 -5.73 11.10
C SER A 12 3.87 -5.98 11.11
N PHE A 13 4.53 -5.88 9.94
CA PHE A 13 5.99 -5.96 9.80
C PHE A 13 6.67 -4.58 10.02
N SER A 14 5.88 -3.54 10.26
CA SER A 14 6.34 -2.22 10.66
C SER A 14 6.67 -2.21 12.15
N GLY A 15 7.96 -2.31 12.49
CA GLY A 15 8.45 -2.20 13.88
C GLY A 15 9.00 -0.81 14.20
N ASP A 16 9.12 -0.51 15.50
CA ASP A 16 9.61 0.78 16.02
C ASP A 16 11.11 1.04 15.77
N ASN A 17 11.85 0.02 15.32
CA ASN A 17 13.30 0.08 15.07
C ASN A 17 13.65 0.69 13.69
N GLY A 18 12.86 1.63 13.17
CA GLY A 18 13.18 2.37 11.94
C GLY A 18 12.77 1.69 10.62
N GLY A 19 11.93 0.66 10.66
CA GLY A 19 11.42 -0.01 9.45
C GLY A 19 10.82 0.97 8.42
N GLN A 20 11.00 0.69 7.13
CA GLN A 20 10.32 1.41 6.05
C GLN A 20 8.86 0.98 6.05
N CYS A 21 7.99 1.80 6.63
CA CYS A 21 6.62 1.42 6.95
C CYS A 21 5.66 1.85 5.84
N VAL A 22 4.79 0.94 5.43
CA VAL A 22 3.74 1.18 4.44
C VAL A 22 2.36 1.10 5.10
N GLU A 23 1.48 2.00 4.68
CA GLU A 23 0.06 2.00 5.04
C GLU A 23 -0.79 1.78 3.78
N VAL A 24 -1.85 0.99 3.91
CA VAL A 24 -2.76 0.67 2.81
C VAL A 24 -4.20 0.96 3.21
N ALA A 25 -4.97 1.60 2.34
CA ALA A 25 -6.41 1.78 2.49
C ALA A 25 -7.14 1.14 1.31
N SER A 26 -8.04 0.19 1.61
CA SER A 26 -8.83 -0.55 0.61
C SER A 26 -10.34 -0.31 0.73
N ASN A 27 -10.77 0.63 1.57
CA ASN A 27 -12.17 1.00 1.78
C ASN A 27 -12.65 2.06 0.77
N LEU A 28 -11.79 2.54 -0.11
CA LEU A 28 -12.10 3.61 -1.05
C LEU A 28 -12.86 3.03 -2.26
N PRO A 29 -13.93 3.70 -2.73
CA PRO A 29 -14.64 3.26 -3.93
C PRO A 29 -13.71 3.23 -5.15
N GLY A 30 -13.52 2.04 -5.72
CA GLY A 30 -12.75 1.86 -6.95
C GLY A 30 -11.24 2.06 -6.83
N ALA A 31 -10.70 2.18 -5.60
CA ALA A 31 -9.27 2.42 -5.40
C ALA A 31 -8.71 1.65 -4.19
N VAL A 32 -7.44 1.29 -4.31
CA VAL A 32 -6.56 0.93 -3.19
C VAL A 32 -5.46 1.97 -3.14
N ALA A 33 -5.29 2.62 -1.99
CA ALA A 33 -4.27 3.63 -1.78
C ALA A 33 -3.12 3.06 -0.94
N VAL A 34 -1.89 3.40 -1.30
CA VAL A 34 -0.67 3.02 -0.56
C VAL A 34 0.15 4.27 -0.30
N ARG A 35 0.61 4.47 0.93
CA ARG A 35 1.48 5.60 1.29
C ARG A 35 2.63 5.20 2.21
N ASP A 36 3.63 6.07 2.27
CA ASP A 36 4.67 6.01 3.30
C ASP A 36 4.07 6.41 4.66
N SER A 37 4.21 5.55 5.66
CA SER A 37 3.73 5.86 7.01
C SER A 37 4.54 6.97 7.69
N LYS A 38 5.75 7.25 7.21
CA LYS A 38 6.64 8.30 7.72
C LYS A 38 6.33 9.68 7.12
N ASP A 39 5.61 9.70 6.00
CA ASP A 39 5.16 10.92 5.32
C ASP A 39 3.66 10.81 4.99
N PRO A 40 2.78 10.83 6.02
CA PRO A 40 1.34 10.60 5.84
C PRO A 40 0.64 11.70 5.01
N ASP A 41 1.23 12.89 4.96
CA ASP A 41 0.76 14.05 4.19
C ASP A 41 1.37 14.09 2.78
N GLY A 42 2.35 13.23 2.52
CA GLY A 42 2.96 13.02 1.21
C GLY A 42 2.05 12.32 0.19
N PRO A 43 2.54 12.13 -1.04
CA PRO A 43 1.74 11.52 -2.10
C PRO A 43 1.45 10.04 -1.83
N ALA A 44 0.21 9.62 -2.09
CA ALA A 44 -0.18 8.22 -2.10
C ALA A 44 -0.20 7.65 -3.52
N LEU A 45 0.25 6.40 -3.67
CA LEU A 45 0.04 5.60 -4.88
C LEU A 45 -1.39 5.09 -4.91
N LEU A 46 -2.03 5.15 -6.07
CA LEU A 46 -3.40 4.68 -6.28
C LEU A 46 -3.41 3.54 -7.31
N PHE A 47 -4.11 2.48 -6.94
CA PHE A 47 -4.35 1.31 -7.79
C PHE A 47 -5.84 1.08 -7.91
N THR A 48 -6.29 0.56 -9.04
CA THR A 48 -7.60 -0.09 -9.09
C THR A 48 -7.59 -1.39 -8.26
N PRO A 49 -8.76 -1.89 -7.80
CA PRO A 49 -8.84 -3.18 -7.11
C PRO A 49 -8.36 -4.37 -7.97
N ALA A 50 -8.39 -4.24 -9.30
CA ALA A 50 -7.88 -5.26 -10.20
C ALA A 50 -6.33 -5.25 -10.23
N GLU A 51 -5.72 -4.08 -10.42
CA GLU A 51 -4.27 -3.92 -10.40
C GLU A 51 -3.67 -4.35 -9.07
N TRP A 52 -4.29 -3.97 -7.96
CA TRP A 52 -3.83 -4.37 -6.63
C TRP A 52 -3.81 -5.89 -6.44
N ARG A 53 -4.89 -6.58 -6.88
CA ARG A 53 -4.95 -8.04 -6.82
C ARG A 53 -3.87 -8.70 -7.68
N THR A 54 -3.66 -8.20 -8.90
CA THR A 54 -2.62 -8.69 -9.80
C THR A 54 -1.23 -8.46 -9.21
N PHE A 55 -0.96 -7.27 -8.66
CA PHE A 55 0.30 -6.93 -8.00
C PHE A 55 0.60 -7.89 -6.84
N VAL A 56 -0.34 -8.04 -5.90
CA VAL A 56 -0.18 -8.95 -4.75
C VAL A 56 -0.02 -10.40 -5.20
N GLY A 57 -0.73 -10.83 -6.24
CA GLY A 57 -0.57 -12.14 -6.86
C GLY A 57 0.85 -12.37 -7.38
N GLY A 58 1.39 -11.39 -8.12
CA GLY A 58 2.77 -11.44 -8.64
C GLY A 58 3.83 -11.45 -7.54
N VAL A 59 3.66 -10.66 -6.48
CA VAL A 59 4.55 -10.69 -5.30
C VAL A 59 4.56 -12.08 -4.67
N LYS A 60 3.38 -12.67 -4.44
CA LYS A 60 3.27 -14.01 -3.83
C LYS A 60 3.84 -15.13 -4.69
N SER A 61 3.80 -14.98 -6.02
CA SER A 61 4.35 -15.97 -6.95
C SER A 61 5.84 -15.78 -7.25
N GLY A 62 6.49 -14.80 -6.62
CA GLY A 62 7.90 -14.47 -6.88
C GLY A 62 8.17 -13.83 -8.25
N ALA A 63 7.13 -13.27 -8.90
CA ALA A 63 7.26 -12.66 -10.22
C ALA A 63 8.21 -11.44 -10.22
N PHE A 64 8.45 -10.87 -9.05
CA PHE A 64 9.28 -9.68 -8.84
C PHE A 64 10.57 -9.96 -8.08
N ASP A 65 10.92 -11.22 -7.77
CA ASP A 65 12.09 -11.54 -6.93
C ASP A 65 13.42 -11.12 -7.57
N ARG A 66 13.47 -10.95 -8.89
CA ARG A 66 14.64 -10.41 -9.60
C ARG A 66 14.80 -8.89 -9.48
N LEU A 67 13.80 -8.20 -8.92
CA LEU A 67 13.81 -6.76 -8.68
C LEU A 67 14.14 -6.41 -7.22
N ALA A 68 14.22 -7.42 -6.35
CA ALA A 68 14.50 -7.27 -4.92
C ALA A 68 16.01 -7.25 -4.62
#